data_AF-A0A2N0WRC3-F1
#
_entry.id   AF-A0A2N0WRC3-F1
#
_cell.length_a   1.000
_cell.length_b   1.000
_cell.length_c   1.000
_cell.angle_alpha   90.00
_cell.angle_beta   90.00
_cell.angle_gamma   90.00
#
_symmetry.space_group_name_H-M   'P 1'
#
loop_
_entity.id
_entity.type
_entity.pdbx_description
1 polymer ?
#
loop_
_entity_poly.entity_id
_entity_poly.type
_entity_poly.pdbx_seq_one_letter_code
_entity_poly.pdbx_strand_id
1 'polypeptide(L)'
;MSLSAHEAALYQNALKHVAELSLNLMAVKVTNHPSDFNGWCLELIDVCKNRINFDLLDDHQLKPLKKLTELLASGIGVSQFRMAGIAPWPFYVEFLTGQQTNHALEERLRLLNFIRGIKTQPLNSLIKEDRLAFVGKHTANHDPKVFDFDVEWFGATKGAKAFQQIIDTDASLIEQALEHIPLEGEVNREHYQAFVDDYSKAFTAINEKPLLYPATRLLAMRRPDQFVVLTSAKVDDICQGLGISKLSTTDFSGYWSGIVSAIRAMHWWRSEEPELEEEKALWHHRAILLDMLLYADEATAQKSNYLKLLNKPTRAKASGGSRTVKKTKESAEAMVDRVLADEEIPDFIKAQRDSIVAQVQAGKKIDEIIALLNKIFG
;
A
#
# COMPACT_ATOMS: atom_id res chain seq x y z
N MET A 1 -5.64 19.07 -28.45
CA MET A 1 -4.79 18.62 -27.33
C MET A 1 -3.35 18.63 -27.79
N SER A 2 -2.47 19.36 -27.11
CA SER A 2 -1.02 19.27 -27.34
C SER A 2 -0.48 18.10 -26.54
N LEU A 3 0.22 17.16 -27.18
CA LEU A 3 0.73 15.94 -26.55
C LEU A 3 2.25 15.99 -26.47
N SER A 4 2.83 15.67 -25.32
CA SER A 4 4.24 15.32 -25.25
C SER A 4 4.51 14.04 -26.06
N ALA A 5 5.78 13.78 -26.41
CA ALA A 5 6.15 12.56 -27.15
C ALA A 5 5.67 11.28 -26.44
N HIS A 6 5.68 11.29 -25.11
CA HIS A 6 5.21 10.17 -24.31
C HIS A 6 3.69 10.02 -24.32
N GLU A 7 2.95 11.10 -24.08
CA GLU A 7 1.48 11.08 -24.14
C GLU A 7 0.98 10.72 -25.54
N ALA A 8 1.69 11.17 -26.58
CA ALA A 8 1.43 10.75 -27.96
C ALA A 8 1.55 9.23 -28.13
N ALA A 9 2.58 8.60 -27.55
CA ALA A 9 2.74 7.16 -27.62
C ALA A 9 1.60 6.40 -26.88
N LEU A 10 1.23 6.85 -25.68
CA LEU A 10 0.11 6.27 -24.92
C LEU A 10 -1.22 6.46 -25.67
N TYR A 11 -1.48 7.66 -26.17
CA TYR A 11 -2.67 7.98 -26.95
C TYR A 11 -2.79 7.07 -28.18
N GLN A 12 -1.72 6.93 -28.97
CA GLN A 12 -1.72 6.05 -30.15
C GLN A 12 -1.93 4.58 -29.78
N ASN A 13 -1.39 4.12 -28.65
CA ASN A 13 -1.62 2.76 -28.18
C ASN A 13 -3.06 2.55 -27.70
N ALA A 14 -3.66 3.53 -27.04
CA ALA A 14 -5.07 3.48 -26.62
C ALA A 14 -5.99 3.39 -27.84
N LEU A 15 -5.76 4.18 -28.89
CA LEU A 15 -6.58 4.18 -30.11
C LEU A 15 -6.64 2.82 -30.82
N LYS A 16 -5.58 2.00 -30.73
CA LYS A 16 -5.58 0.63 -31.28
C LYS A 16 -6.68 -0.25 -30.68
N HIS A 17 -7.01 -0.03 -29.42
CA HIS A 17 -8.05 -0.79 -28.72
C HIS A 17 -9.45 -0.16 -28.85
N VAL A 18 -9.52 1.15 -29.15
CA VAL A 18 -10.79 1.86 -29.36
C VAL A 18 -11.53 1.34 -30.60
N ALA A 19 -10.82 0.93 -31.66
CA ALA A 19 -11.44 0.47 -32.90
C ALA A 19 -12.40 -0.72 -32.68
N GLU A 20 -11.98 -1.70 -31.88
CA GLU A 20 -12.76 -2.90 -31.53
C GLU A 20 -13.94 -2.59 -30.59
N LEU A 21 -13.92 -1.44 -29.92
CA LEU A 21 -14.94 -1.00 -28.94
C LEU A 21 -15.81 0.15 -29.48
N SER A 22 -15.59 0.55 -30.73
CA SER A 22 -16.09 1.82 -31.26
C SER A 22 -17.61 1.96 -31.18
N LEU A 23 -18.38 0.93 -31.55
CA LEU A 23 -19.84 0.94 -31.46
C LEU A 23 -20.33 1.11 -30.01
N ASN A 24 -19.74 0.35 -29.08
CA ASN A 24 -20.09 0.42 -27.66
C ASN A 24 -19.77 1.80 -27.06
N LEU A 25 -18.63 2.37 -27.43
CA LEU A 25 -18.22 3.71 -26.98
C LEU A 25 -19.10 4.81 -27.58
N MET A 26 -19.47 4.72 -28.86
CA MET A 26 -20.37 5.68 -29.53
C MET A 26 -21.80 5.67 -28.95
N ALA A 27 -22.23 4.55 -28.37
CA ALA A 27 -23.53 4.46 -27.70
C ALA A 27 -23.58 5.24 -26.36
N VAL A 28 -22.43 5.63 -25.81
CA VAL A 28 -22.36 6.42 -24.58
C VAL A 28 -22.42 7.91 -24.90
N LYS A 29 -23.41 8.61 -24.36
CA LYS A 29 -23.49 10.06 -24.45
C LYS A 29 -22.38 10.70 -23.62
N VAL A 30 -21.42 11.37 -24.25
CA VAL A 30 -20.36 12.16 -23.60
C VAL A 30 -20.73 13.64 -23.59
N THR A 31 -20.61 14.30 -22.44
CA THR A 31 -20.90 15.73 -22.27
C THR A 31 -19.70 16.55 -21.85
N ASN A 32 -18.69 15.91 -21.27
CA ASN A 32 -17.44 16.52 -20.87
C ASN A 32 -16.39 16.27 -21.98
N HIS A 33 -15.76 17.34 -22.46
CA HIS A 33 -14.78 17.28 -23.55
C HIS A 33 -13.47 17.98 -23.12
N PRO A 34 -12.63 17.28 -22.32
CA PRO A 34 -11.39 17.85 -21.81
C PRO A 34 -10.43 18.26 -22.94
N SER A 35 -9.71 19.36 -22.74
CA SER A 35 -8.77 19.90 -23.72
C SER A 35 -7.34 19.35 -23.56
N ASP A 36 -7.04 18.75 -22.40
CA ASP A 36 -5.77 18.15 -22.00
C ASP A 36 -5.81 16.61 -21.96
N PHE A 37 -4.63 15.99 -21.99
CA PHE A 37 -4.50 14.52 -22.07
C PHE A 37 -4.95 13.79 -20.81
N ASN A 38 -4.65 14.35 -19.63
CA ASN A 38 -5.06 13.74 -18.37
C ASN A 38 -6.59 13.73 -18.23
N GLY A 39 -7.24 14.86 -18.52
CA GLY A 39 -8.69 14.97 -18.56
C GLY A 39 -9.31 13.99 -19.56
N TRP A 40 -8.73 13.85 -20.77
CA TRP A 40 -9.20 12.87 -21.75
C TRP A 40 -9.10 11.43 -21.24
N CYS A 41 -8.00 11.05 -20.59
CA CYS A 41 -7.87 9.72 -19.99
C CYS A 41 -8.91 9.50 -18.88
N LEU A 42 -9.16 10.51 -18.04
CA LEU A 42 -10.15 10.44 -16.94
C LEU A 42 -11.58 10.26 -17.47
N GLU A 43 -12.00 11.03 -18.48
CA GLU A 43 -13.33 10.88 -19.08
C GLU A 43 -13.47 9.51 -19.75
N LEU A 44 -12.48 9.09 -20.54
CA LEU A 44 -12.58 7.85 -21.29
C LEU A 44 -12.52 6.60 -20.38
N ILE A 45 -11.73 6.63 -19.31
CA ILE A 45 -11.69 5.50 -18.37
C ILE A 45 -12.99 5.37 -17.58
N ASP A 46 -13.63 6.49 -17.21
CA ASP A 46 -14.96 6.51 -16.62
C ASP A 46 -15.99 5.89 -17.58
N VAL A 47 -15.97 6.32 -18.85
CA VAL A 47 -16.82 5.73 -19.89
C VAL A 47 -16.62 4.21 -19.95
N CYS A 48 -15.38 3.76 -20.06
CA CYS A 48 -15.03 2.34 -20.21
C CYS A 48 -15.41 1.47 -19.00
N LYS A 49 -15.53 2.05 -17.80
CA LYS A 49 -15.74 1.28 -16.57
C LYS A 49 -17.15 1.39 -16.01
N ASN A 50 -17.79 2.54 -16.20
CA ASN A 50 -19.00 2.89 -15.49
C ASN A 50 -20.20 3.14 -16.41
N ARG A 51 -19.98 3.54 -17.68
CA ARG A 51 -21.06 4.05 -18.54
C ARG A 51 -21.32 3.22 -19.79
N ILE A 52 -20.37 2.41 -20.22
CA ILE A 52 -20.66 1.43 -21.27
C ILE A 52 -21.68 0.41 -20.77
N ASN A 53 -22.52 -0.06 -21.69
CA ASN A 53 -23.42 -1.16 -21.39
C ASN A 53 -22.67 -2.49 -21.57
N PHE A 54 -22.29 -3.10 -20.45
CA PHE A 54 -21.57 -4.38 -20.44
C PHE A 54 -22.40 -5.54 -21.00
N ASP A 55 -23.74 -5.45 -20.98
CA ASP A 55 -24.63 -6.47 -21.56
C ASP A 55 -24.58 -6.49 -23.09
N LEU A 56 -24.05 -5.43 -23.71
CA LEU A 56 -23.88 -5.29 -25.15
C LEU A 56 -22.45 -5.54 -25.61
N LEU A 57 -21.57 -6.01 -24.71
CA LEU A 57 -20.21 -6.40 -25.08
C LEU A 57 -20.15 -7.87 -25.47
N ASP A 58 -19.50 -8.15 -26.59
CA ASP A 58 -19.12 -9.50 -26.96
C ASP A 58 -17.87 -9.93 -26.19
N ASP A 59 -17.71 -11.23 -25.92
CA ASP A 59 -16.59 -11.80 -25.16
C ASP A 59 -15.21 -11.38 -25.70
N HIS A 60 -15.07 -11.27 -27.02
CA HIS A 60 -13.81 -10.88 -27.66
C HIS A 60 -13.41 -9.43 -27.35
N GLN A 61 -14.37 -8.55 -27.01
CA GLN A 61 -14.15 -7.13 -26.71
C GLN A 61 -13.67 -6.90 -25.27
N LEU A 62 -13.86 -7.87 -24.36
CA LEU A 62 -13.46 -7.75 -22.95
C LEU A 62 -11.95 -7.55 -22.77
N LYS A 63 -11.14 -8.23 -23.59
CA LYS A 63 -9.67 -8.11 -23.54
C LYS A 63 -9.17 -6.74 -24.05
N PRO A 64 -9.63 -6.25 -25.22
CA PRO A 64 -9.39 -4.87 -25.67
C PRO A 64 -9.83 -3.83 -24.65
N LEU A 65 -11.02 -3.97 -24.06
CA LEU A 65 -11.52 -3.05 -23.04
C LEU A 65 -10.58 -2.99 -21.83
N LYS A 66 -10.19 -4.16 -21.31
CA LYS A 66 -9.21 -4.23 -20.22
C LYS A 66 -7.91 -3.53 -20.59
N LYS A 67 -7.37 -3.79 -21.79
CA LYS A 67 -6.13 -3.16 -22.24
C LYS A 67 -6.25 -1.65 -22.41
N LEU A 68 -7.37 -1.16 -22.92
CA LEU A 68 -7.67 0.25 -23.00
C LEU A 68 -7.70 0.88 -21.61
N THR A 69 -8.42 0.28 -20.65
CA THR A 69 -8.47 0.79 -19.27
C THR A 69 -7.10 0.81 -18.58
N GLU A 70 -6.26 -0.20 -18.80
CA GLU A 70 -4.88 -0.24 -18.28
C GLU A 70 -4.02 0.90 -18.86
N LEU A 71 -4.12 1.17 -20.16
CA LEU A 71 -3.39 2.26 -20.81
C LEU A 71 -3.85 3.64 -20.35
N LEU A 72 -5.17 3.83 -20.19
CA LEU A 72 -5.72 5.09 -19.69
C LEU A 72 -5.32 5.34 -18.23
N ALA A 73 -5.34 4.30 -17.39
CA ALA A 73 -4.88 4.36 -16.00
C ALA A 73 -3.39 4.75 -15.91
N SER A 74 -2.54 4.13 -16.75
CA SER A 74 -1.13 4.49 -16.87
C SER A 74 -0.95 5.93 -17.34
N GLY A 75 -1.72 6.39 -18.33
CA GLY A 75 -1.71 7.77 -18.81
C GLY A 75 -2.04 8.79 -17.72
N ILE A 76 -3.08 8.52 -16.93
CA ILE A 76 -3.45 9.34 -15.76
C ILE A 76 -2.27 9.41 -14.79
N GLY A 77 -1.74 8.25 -14.39
CA GLY A 77 -0.64 8.19 -13.43
C GLY A 77 0.58 8.97 -13.90
N VAL A 78 1.04 8.71 -15.12
CA VAL A 78 2.21 9.38 -15.70
C VAL A 78 2.02 10.89 -15.80
N SER A 79 0.86 11.38 -16.23
CA SER A 79 0.57 12.81 -16.29
C SER A 79 0.55 13.44 -14.90
N GLN A 80 -0.01 12.76 -13.90
CA GLN A 80 -0.05 13.24 -12.52
C GLN A 80 1.36 13.31 -11.89
N PHE A 81 2.22 12.32 -12.12
CA PHE A 81 3.63 12.37 -11.69
C PHE A 81 4.41 13.53 -12.31
N ARG A 82 4.20 13.82 -13.61
CA ARG A 82 4.83 14.99 -14.24
C ARG A 82 4.38 16.29 -13.58
N MET A 83 3.08 16.40 -13.31
CA MET A 83 2.49 17.58 -12.67
C MET A 83 3.00 17.75 -11.24
N ALA A 84 3.12 16.66 -10.48
CA ALA A 84 3.71 16.66 -9.14
C ALA A 84 5.18 17.14 -9.14
N GLY A 85 5.91 16.95 -10.24
CA GLY A 85 7.28 17.45 -10.39
C GLY A 85 7.42 18.97 -10.23
N ILE A 86 6.37 19.73 -10.53
CA ILE A 86 6.35 21.20 -10.43
C ILE A 86 5.34 21.73 -9.40
N ALA A 87 4.54 20.86 -8.79
CA ALA A 87 3.49 21.25 -7.86
C ALA A 87 4.08 21.76 -6.52
N PRO A 88 3.59 22.88 -5.98
CA PRO A 88 3.86 23.26 -4.60
C PRO A 88 2.99 22.43 -3.63
N TRP A 89 3.29 22.52 -2.33
CA TRP A 89 2.63 21.73 -1.28
C TRP A 89 1.09 21.75 -1.32
N PRO A 90 0.40 22.91 -1.45
CA PRO A 90 -1.06 22.94 -1.44
C PRO A 90 -1.70 22.11 -2.57
N PHE A 91 -1.10 22.10 -3.76
CA PHE A 91 -1.60 21.30 -4.88
C PHE A 91 -1.36 19.79 -4.67
N TYR A 92 -0.26 19.44 -4.00
CA TYR A 92 -0.01 18.04 -3.63
C TYR A 92 -1.05 17.56 -2.60
N VAL A 93 -1.35 18.38 -1.59
CA VAL A 93 -2.39 18.07 -0.59
C VAL A 93 -3.77 17.98 -1.23
N GLU A 94 -4.14 18.92 -2.10
CA GLU A 94 -5.41 18.89 -2.83
C GLU A 94 -5.56 17.59 -3.63
N PHE A 95 -4.47 17.16 -4.29
CA PHE A 95 -4.46 15.90 -5.02
C PHE A 95 -4.71 14.69 -4.10
N LEU A 96 -3.98 14.59 -2.98
CA LEU A 96 -4.14 13.48 -2.04
C LEU A 96 -5.55 13.44 -1.45
N THR A 97 -6.08 14.61 -1.08
CA THR A 97 -7.41 14.76 -0.48
C THR A 97 -8.51 14.43 -1.49
N GLY A 98 -8.38 14.88 -2.74
CA GLY A 98 -9.33 14.56 -3.81
C GLY A 98 -9.41 13.08 -4.14
N GLN A 99 -8.36 12.31 -3.82
CA GLN A 99 -8.25 10.88 -4.09
C GLN A 99 -8.40 10.00 -2.84
N GLN A 100 -8.69 10.60 -1.68
CA GLN A 100 -8.63 9.94 -0.39
C GLN A 100 -9.52 8.69 -0.29
N THR A 101 -10.73 8.76 -0.84
CA THR A 101 -11.71 7.67 -0.76
C THR A 101 -11.27 6.48 -1.63
N ASN A 102 -10.87 6.73 -2.88
CA ASN A 102 -10.49 5.68 -3.83
C ASN A 102 -9.22 4.94 -3.38
N HIS A 103 -8.29 5.66 -2.75
CA HIS A 103 -7.03 5.09 -2.26
C HIS A 103 -7.07 4.61 -0.81
N ALA A 104 -8.21 4.71 -0.12
CA ALA A 104 -8.35 4.39 1.30
C ALA A 104 -7.32 5.10 2.18
N LEU A 105 -7.15 6.41 1.99
CA LEU A 105 -6.14 7.22 2.69
C LEU A 105 -6.22 7.06 4.22
N GLU A 106 -7.43 7.10 4.78
CA GLU A 106 -7.65 6.88 6.22
C GLU A 106 -7.09 5.54 6.71
N GLU A 107 -7.35 4.45 5.98
CA GLU A 107 -6.85 3.12 6.31
C GLU A 107 -5.33 3.03 6.18
N ARG A 108 -4.76 3.68 5.16
CA ARG A 108 -3.31 3.80 4.97
C ARG A 108 -2.64 4.59 6.09
N LEU A 109 -3.25 5.68 6.57
CA LEU A 109 -2.75 6.47 7.68
C LEU A 109 -2.82 5.68 9.00
N ARG A 110 -3.85 4.86 9.22
CA ARG A 110 -3.88 3.94 10.37
C ARG A 110 -2.73 2.93 10.36
N LEU A 111 -2.42 2.33 9.20
CA LEU A 111 -1.23 1.48 9.06
C LEU A 111 0.05 2.26 9.43
N LEU A 112 0.23 3.48 8.89
CA LEU A 112 1.43 4.27 9.16
C LEU A 112 1.55 4.67 10.64
N ASN A 113 0.44 5.04 11.28
CA ASN A 113 0.38 5.33 12.71
C ASN A 113 0.72 4.09 13.55
N PHE A 114 0.23 2.92 13.17
CA PHE A 114 0.59 1.65 13.81
C PHE A 114 2.10 1.38 13.68
N ILE A 115 2.65 1.52 12.48
CA ILE A 115 4.08 1.32 12.21
C ILE A 115 4.94 2.31 13.01
N ARG A 116 4.52 3.58 13.13
CA ARG A 116 5.20 4.58 13.97
C ARG A 116 5.35 4.12 15.42
N GLY A 117 4.37 3.41 15.98
CA GLY A 117 4.41 2.88 17.34
C GLY A 117 5.37 1.69 17.54
N ILE A 118 5.74 0.99 16.47
CA ILE A 118 6.59 -0.21 16.55
C ILE A 118 7.95 -0.08 15.85
N LYS A 119 8.16 0.93 14.99
CA LYS A 119 9.36 1.05 14.13
C LYS A 119 10.68 1.25 14.87
N THR A 120 10.63 1.58 16.17
CA THR A 120 11.81 1.73 17.04
C THR A 120 12.16 0.44 17.77
N GLN A 121 11.26 -0.54 17.78
CA GLN A 121 11.47 -1.83 18.44
C GLN A 121 12.25 -2.77 17.52
N PRO A 122 13.14 -3.61 18.06
CA PRO A 122 13.82 -4.64 17.29
C PRO A 122 12.87 -5.57 16.55
N LEU A 123 13.13 -5.86 15.27
CA LEU A 123 12.22 -6.70 14.46
C LEU A 123 12.04 -8.10 15.06
N ASN A 124 13.09 -8.66 15.66
CA ASN A 124 13.02 -9.96 16.33
C ASN A 124 12.24 -9.93 17.65
N SER A 125 12.11 -8.77 18.29
CA SER A 125 11.30 -8.58 19.51
C SER A 125 9.81 -8.43 19.22
N LEU A 126 9.45 -8.06 17.99
CA LEU A 126 8.05 -7.97 17.58
C LEU A 126 7.43 -9.36 17.49
N ILE A 127 6.18 -9.46 17.95
CA ILE A 127 5.33 -10.60 17.64
C ILE A 127 5.20 -10.75 16.12
N LYS A 128 4.91 -11.98 15.69
CA LYS A 128 4.89 -12.32 14.26
C LYS A 128 3.98 -11.39 13.45
N GLU A 129 2.78 -11.10 13.93
CA GLU A 129 1.80 -10.30 13.20
C GLU A 129 2.23 -8.83 13.05
N ASP A 130 2.83 -8.22 14.07
CA ASP A 130 3.36 -6.85 14.00
C ASP A 130 4.54 -6.76 13.02
N ARG A 131 5.43 -7.77 13.05
CA ARG A 131 6.54 -7.90 12.10
C ARG A 131 6.03 -8.06 10.67
N LEU A 132 4.98 -8.86 10.47
CA LEU A 132 4.34 -9.04 9.16
C LEU A 132 3.63 -7.78 8.67
N ALA A 133 3.06 -6.98 9.58
CA ALA A 133 2.52 -5.66 9.25
C ALA A 133 3.62 -4.71 8.77
N PHE A 134 4.77 -4.68 9.45
CA PHE A 134 5.94 -3.93 9.02
C PHE A 134 6.39 -4.34 7.62
N VAL A 135 6.58 -5.63 7.36
CA VAL A 135 7.10 -6.09 6.06
C VAL A 135 6.05 -6.20 4.95
N GLY A 136 4.77 -5.97 5.23
CA GLY A 136 3.70 -5.96 4.24
C GLY A 136 3.25 -7.34 3.77
N LYS A 137 2.92 -8.26 4.70
CA LYS A 137 2.35 -9.58 4.37
C LYS A 137 1.14 -9.90 5.22
N HIS A 138 -0.01 -10.03 4.57
CA HIS A 138 -1.24 -10.36 5.25
C HIS A 138 -1.36 -11.86 5.55
N THR A 139 -2.03 -12.19 6.65
CA THR A 139 -2.36 -13.56 7.08
C THR A 139 -3.68 -13.56 7.83
N ALA A 140 -4.31 -14.73 7.96
CA ALA A 140 -5.55 -14.90 8.72
C ALA A 140 -5.41 -14.62 10.24
N ASN A 141 -4.19 -14.47 10.76
CA ASN A 141 -3.95 -14.15 12.17
C ASN A 141 -4.08 -12.67 12.50
N HIS A 142 -4.07 -11.78 11.49
CA HIS A 142 -4.33 -10.36 11.68
C HIS A 142 -5.81 -10.17 12.00
N ASP A 143 -6.11 -10.08 13.29
CA ASP A 143 -7.46 -9.87 13.79
C ASP A 143 -7.92 -8.44 13.44
N PRO A 144 -9.07 -8.25 12.75
CA PRO A 144 -9.58 -6.92 12.39
C PRO A 144 -9.76 -5.97 13.57
N LYS A 145 -9.90 -6.47 14.81
CA LYS A 145 -9.96 -5.62 16.02
C LYS A 145 -8.62 -4.97 16.37
N VAL A 146 -7.52 -5.59 15.97
CA VAL A 146 -6.14 -5.17 16.28
C VAL A 146 -5.51 -4.48 15.09
N PHE A 147 -5.76 -5.02 13.89
CA PHE A 147 -5.27 -4.51 12.62
C PHE A 147 -6.46 -4.03 11.80
N ASP A 148 -6.95 -2.85 12.13
CA ASP A 148 -8.11 -2.21 11.48
C ASP A 148 -7.75 -1.53 10.14
N PHE A 149 -6.73 -2.10 9.47
CA PHE A 149 -6.15 -1.68 8.21
C PHE A 149 -5.53 -2.85 7.44
N ASP A 150 -5.46 -2.74 6.12
CA ASP A 150 -4.72 -3.68 5.28
C ASP A 150 -3.21 -3.48 5.45
N VAL A 151 -2.57 -4.47 6.06
CA VAL A 151 -1.12 -4.53 6.20
C VAL A 151 -0.37 -4.57 4.86
N GLU A 152 -1.02 -4.99 3.78
CA GLU A 152 -0.45 -5.01 2.43
C GLU A 152 -0.56 -3.65 1.70
N TRP A 153 -1.18 -2.63 2.31
CA TRP A 153 -1.04 -1.26 1.81
C TRP A 153 0.43 -0.85 1.74
N PHE A 154 0.80 -0.08 0.72
CA PHE A 154 2.20 0.26 0.40
C PHE A 154 3.10 -0.96 0.14
N GLY A 155 2.64 -1.91 -0.66
CA GLY A 155 3.48 -2.94 -1.29
C GLY A 155 3.49 -4.28 -0.55
N ALA A 156 2.73 -5.25 -1.07
CA ALA A 156 2.72 -6.62 -0.57
C ALA A 156 4.03 -7.36 -0.87
N THR A 157 4.58 -8.07 0.11
CA THR A 157 5.83 -8.84 -0.02
C THR A 157 5.61 -10.36 -0.01
N LYS A 158 4.35 -10.82 -0.05
CA LYS A 158 4.00 -12.26 -0.08
C LYS A 158 4.63 -13.05 -1.22
N GLY A 159 4.89 -12.40 -2.37
CA GLY A 159 5.53 -13.01 -3.53
C GLY A 159 7.06 -13.11 -3.42
N ALA A 160 7.69 -12.37 -2.51
CA ALA A 160 9.13 -12.34 -2.34
C ALA A 160 9.59 -13.45 -1.38
N LYS A 161 9.59 -14.70 -1.86
CA LYS A 161 9.83 -15.88 -1.00
C LYS A 161 11.15 -15.85 -0.23
N ALA A 162 12.26 -15.50 -0.88
CA ALA A 162 13.58 -15.39 -0.25
C ALA A 162 13.58 -14.35 0.88
N PHE A 163 12.98 -13.18 0.63
CA PHE A 163 12.82 -12.14 1.64
C PHE A 163 11.98 -12.63 2.84
N GLN A 164 10.87 -13.31 2.56
CA GLN A 164 10.00 -13.88 3.60
C GLN A 164 10.70 -14.97 4.42
N GLN A 165 11.54 -15.79 3.79
CA GLN A 165 12.37 -16.77 4.48
C GLN A 165 13.34 -16.11 5.46
N ILE A 166 13.98 -15.00 5.08
CA ILE A 166 14.87 -14.23 5.98
C ILE A 166 14.07 -13.70 7.17
N ILE A 167 12.93 -13.05 6.94
CA ILE A 167 12.07 -12.52 8.01
C ILE A 167 11.61 -13.60 9.00
N ASP A 168 11.29 -14.80 8.50
CA ASP A 168 10.85 -15.93 9.32
C ASP A 168 12.02 -16.63 10.05
N THR A 169 13.23 -16.63 9.49
CA THR A 169 14.40 -17.38 10.04
C THR A 169 15.25 -16.51 10.95
N ASP A 170 15.62 -15.31 10.51
CA ASP A 170 16.42 -14.36 11.27
C ASP A 170 16.17 -12.92 10.78
N ALA A 171 15.24 -12.22 11.44
CA ALA A 171 14.93 -10.84 11.09
C ALA A 171 16.01 -9.85 11.54
N SER A 172 17.00 -10.27 12.35
CA SER A 172 18.07 -9.38 12.81
C SER A 172 18.98 -8.93 11.67
N LEU A 173 19.12 -9.74 10.62
CA LEU A 173 19.88 -9.37 9.43
C LEU A 173 19.25 -8.18 8.70
N ILE A 174 17.92 -8.13 8.68
CA ILE A 174 17.17 -7.01 8.09
C ILE A 174 17.17 -5.80 9.03
N GLU A 175 17.11 -6.04 10.34
CA GLU A 175 17.24 -5.00 11.35
C GLU A 175 18.58 -4.27 11.25
N GLN A 176 19.71 -5.01 11.20
CA GLN A 176 21.06 -4.44 11.02
C GLN A 176 21.15 -3.56 9.77
N ALA A 177 20.54 -4.00 8.66
CA ALA A 177 20.48 -3.16 7.46
C ALA A 177 19.72 -1.85 7.73
N LEU A 178 18.56 -1.92 8.39
CA LEU A 178 17.72 -0.77 8.70
C LEU A 178 18.35 0.23 9.68
N GLU A 179 19.24 -0.21 10.57
CA GLU A 179 19.95 0.66 11.52
C GLU A 179 20.77 1.76 10.82
N HIS A 180 21.25 1.50 9.60
CA HIS A 180 21.95 2.51 8.77
C HIS A 180 21.05 3.67 8.35
N ILE A 181 19.72 3.49 8.39
CA ILE A 181 18.76 4.54 8.07
C ILE A 181 18.34 5.23 9.37
N PRO A 182 18.65 6.52 9.58
CA PRO A 182 18.28 7.21 10.81
C PRO A 182 16.76 7.39 10.91
N LEU A 183 16.24 7.24 12.14
CA LEU A 183 14.80 7.37 12.44
C LEU A 183 14.28 8.78 12.23
N GLU A 184 15.14 9.78 12.41
CA GLU A 184 14.85 11.21 12.29
C GLU A 184 16.03 11.93 11.63
N GLY A 185 15.82 13.18 11.22
CA GLY A 185 16.85 13.98 10.58
C GLY A 185 17.17 13.54 9.14
N GLU A 186 18.36 13.92 8.67
CA GLU A 186 18.77 13.73 7.28
C GLU A 186 19.11 12.27 6.95
N VAL A 187 18.63 11.79 5.79
CA VAL A 187 19.06 10.51 5.20
C VAL A 187 19.89 10.82 3.96
N ASN A 188 21.20 10.58 4.02
CA ASN A 188 22.11 10.80 2.89
C ASN A 188 22.36 9.51 2.10
N ARG A 189 23.22 9.60 1.07
CA ARG A 189 23.52 8.47 0.18
C ARG A 189 24.32 7.38 0.88
N GLU A 190 25.17 7.76 1.82
CA GLU A 190 26.03 6.88 2.60
C GLU A 190 25.17 5.95 3.49
N HIS A 191 24.17 6.51 4.18
CA HIS A 191 23.17 5.74 4.93
C HIS A 191 22.46 4.70 4.05
N TYR A 192 21.99 5.14 2.87
CA TYR A 192 21.32 4.25 1.94
C TYR A 192 22.25 3.16 1.39
N GLN A 193 23.49 3.49 1.04
CA GLN A 193 24.45 2.51 0.52
C GLN A 193 24.78 1.46 1.59
N ALA A 194 25.00 1.87 2.84
CA ALA A 194 25.23 0.95 3.95
C ALA A 194 24.04 0.02 4.19
N PHE A 195 22.80 0.55 4.12
CA PHE A 195 21.59 -0.28 4.12
C PHE A 195 21.60 -1.32 2.98
N VAL A 196 21.92 -0.91 1.74
CA VAL A 196 21.93 -1.81 0.58
C VAL A 196 22.98 -2.91 0.73
N ASP A 197 24.16 -2.57 1.26
CA ASP A 197 25.25 -3.52 1.45
C ASP A 197 24.86 -4.60 2.46
N ASP A 198 24.33 -4.23 3.63
CA ASP A 198 23.91 -5.19 4.66
C ASP A 198 22.63 -5.93 4.29
N TYR A 199 21.66 -5.26 3.64
CA TYR A 199 20.49 -5.92 3.07
C TYR A 199 20.91 -6.98 2.05
N SER A 200 21.90 -6.69 1.20
CA SER A 200 22.39 -7.65 0.21
C SER A 200 23.08 -8.86 0.87
N LYS A 201 23.86 -8.64 1.94
CA LYS A 201 24.50 -9.73 2.70
C LYS A 201 23.49 -10.71 3.29
N ALA A 202 22.32 -10.25 3.72
CA ALA A 202 21.27 -11.11 4.26
C ALA A 202 20.79 -12.18 3.26
N PHE A 203 20.81 -11.88 1.96
CA PHE A 203 20.41 -12.83 0.91
C PHE A 203 21.56 -13.76 0.49
N THR A 204 22.81 -13.31 0.58
CA THR A 204 23.99 -14.14 0.33
C THR A 204 24.02 -15.38 1.24
N ALA A 205 23.59 -15.23 2.51
CA ALA A 205 23.55 -16.33 3.48
C ALA A 205 22.61 -17.48 3.06
N ILE A 206 21.61 -17.20 2.22
CA ILE A 206 20.65 -18.19 1.71
C ILE A 206 20.82 -18.45 0.20
N ASN A 207 21.91 -17.98 -0.41
CA ASN A 207 22.21 -18.11 -1.83
C ASN A 207 21.09 -17.59 -2.76
N GLU A 208 20.45 -16.49 -2.35
CA GLU A 208 19.40 -15.81 -3.12
C GLU A 208 19.83 -14.40 -3.54
N LYS A 209 19.10 -13.80 -4.48
CA LYS A 209 19.35 -12.42 -4.91
C LYS A 209 18.47 -11.43 -4.13
N PRO A 210 19.04 -10.32 -3.62
CA PRO A 210 18.24 -9.28 -2.98
C PRO A 210 17.36 -8.59 -4.03
N LEU A 211 16.08 -8.41 -3.71
CA LEU A 211 15.13 -7.69 -4.56
C LEU A 211 14.85 -6.30 -4.00
N LEU A 212 14.72 -5.33 -4.92
CA LEU A 212 14.50 -3.92 -4.63
C LEU A 212 13.13 -3.66 -3.99
N TYR A 213 12.06 -4.28 -4.48
CA TYR A 213 10.70 -3.93 -4.03
C TYR A 213 10.47 -4.17 -2.53
N PRO A 214 10.83 -5.33 -1.93
CA PRO A 214 10.76 -5.50 -0.48
C PRO A 214 11.68 -4.53 0.28
N ALA A 215 12.84 -4.17 -0.27
CA ALA A 215 13.73 -3.19 0.35
C ALA A 215 13.08 -1.80 0.43
N THR A 216 12.43 -1.35 -0.66
CA THR A 216 11.71 -0.06 -0.67
C THR A 216 10.54 -0.04 0.31
N ARG A 217 9.88 -1.18 0.54
CA ARG A 217 8.88 -1.34 1.61
C ARG A 217 9.49 -1.08 2.98
N LEU A 218 10.59 -1.76 3.32
CA LEU A 218 11.27 -1.60 4.61
C LEU A 218 11.70 -0.15 4.85
N LEU A 219 12.34 0.45 3.84
CA LEU A 219 12.80 1.84 3.89
C LEU A 219 11.65 2.82 4.15
N ALA A 220 10.52 2.65 3.44
CA ALA A 220 9.36 3.53 3.60
C ALA A 220 8.62 3.32 4.93
N MET A 221 8.63 2.12 5.50
CA MET A 221 8.09 1.89 6.85
C MET A 221 8.95 2.55 7.93
N ARG A 222 10.26 2.67 7.70
CA ARG A 222 11.17 3.37 8.62
C ARG A 222 11.11 4.89 8.45
N ARG A 223 11.13 5.37 7.20
CA ARG A 223 11.14 6.79 6.82
C ARG A 223 10.13 7.08 5.69
N PRO A 224 8.83 7.15 6.02
CA PRO A 224 7.75 7.36 5.05
C PRO A 224 7.77 8.77 4.41
N ASP A 225 8.52 9.71 4.99
CA ASP A 225 8.80 11.03 4.45
C ASP A 225 9.91 11.03 3.38
N GLN A 226 10.72 9.97 3.30
CA GLN A 226 11.92 9.92 2.46
C GLN A 226 11.80 8.94 1.28
N PHE A 227 11.10 7.82 1.46
CA PHE A 227 11.15 6.70 0.52
C PHE A 227 9.78 6.38 -0.09
N VAL A 228 9.82 6.03 -1.38
CA VAL A 228 8.65 5.55 -2.13
C VAL A 228 8.73 4.05 -2.28
N VAL A 229 7.63 3.36 -2.00
CA VAL A 229 7.55 1.93 -2.23
C VAL A 229 7.36 1.63 -3.71
N LEU A 230 8.22 0.77 -4.26
CA LEU A 230 8.08 0.28 -5.61
C LEU A 230 7.40 -1.10 -5.63
N THR A 231 6.61 -1.33 -6.69
CA THR A 231 6.06 -2.65 -7.02
C THR A 231 6.11 -2.83 -8.53
N SER A 232 6.01 -4.08 -8.99
CA SER A 232 5.97 -4.37 -10.43
C SER A 232 4.80 -3.69 -11.16
N ALA A 233 3.71 -3.39 -10.45
CA ALA A 233 2.53 -2.74 -11.01
C ALA A 233 2.68 -1.22 -11.17
N LYS A 234 3.64 -0.60 -10.47
CA LYS A 234 3.74 0.87 -10.33
C LYS A 234 5.05 1.44 -10.87
N VAL A 235 6.12 0.65 -10.87
CA VAL A 235 7.48 1.13 -11.19
C VAL A 235 7.55 1.77 -12.58
N ASP A 236 6.87 1.21 -13.57
CA ASP A 236 6.93 1.71 -14.94
C ASP A 236 6.29 3.11 -15.05
N ASP A 237 5.12 3.31 -14.45
CA ASP A 237 4.40 4.59 -14.45
C ASP A 237 5.17 5.66 -13.66
N ILE A 238 5.71 5.29 -12.49
CA ILE A 238 6.55 6.18 -11.68
C ILE A 238 7.79 6.61 -12.47
N CYS A 239 8.53 5.66 -13.06
CA CYS A 239 9.71 5.96 -13.85
C CYS A 239 9.40 6.89 -15.03
N GLN A 240 8.32 6.60 -15.77
CA GLN A 240 7.91 7.39 -16.94
C GLN A 240 7.43 8.80 -16.56
N GLY A 241 6.70 8.92 -15.46
CA GLY A 241 6.24 10.20 -14.92
C GLY A 241 7.36 11.09 -14.42
N LEU A 242 8.39 10.49 -13.82
CA LEU A 242 9.61 11.18 -13.37
C LEU A 242 10.63 11.43 -14.50
N GLY A 243 10.40 10.87 -15.70
CA GLY A 243 11.32 11.00 -16.82
C GLY A 243 12.64 10.23 -16.64
N ILE A 244 12.63 9.14 -15.87
CA ILE A 244 13.80 8.29 -15.64
C ILE A 244 13.68 6.96 -16.39
N SER A 245 14.83 6.34 -16.65
CA SER A 245 14.88 5.00 -17.23
C SER A 245 14.19 3.97 -16.35
N LYS A 246 13.60 2.97 -16.99
CA LYS A 246 12.97 1.84 -16.29
C LYS A 246 13.97 1.12 -15.40
N LEU A 247 13.61 0.96 -14.13
CA LEU A 247 14.42 0.23 -13.15
C LEU A 247 14.20 -1.28 -13.25
N SER A 248 15.30 -2.03 -13.09
CA SER A 248 15.20 -3.48 -12.87
C SER A 248 14.88 -3.80 -11.41
N THR A 249 14.46 -5.03 -11.13
CA THR A 249 14.12 -5.48 -9.75
C THR A 249 15.31 -5.56 -8.81
N THR A 250 16.52 -5.31 -9.28
CA THR A 250 17.77 -5.32 -8.50
C THR A 250 18.54 -4.01 -8.63
N ASP A 251 17.93 -2.96 -9.19
CA ASP A 251 18.60 -1.69 -9.45
C ASP A 251 18.52 -0.72 -8.26
N PHE A 252 19.26 -1.03 -7.20
CA PHE A 252 19.32 -0.21 -5.99
C PHE A 252 19.97 1.16 -6.24
N SER A 253 20.95 1.25 -7.13
CA SER A 253 21.61 2.51 -7.46
C SER A 253 20.67 3.43 -8.25
N GLY A 254 19.97 2.90 -9.24
CA GLY A 254 18.97 3.62 -10.03
C GLY A 254 17.77 4.08 -9.18
N TYR A 255 17.38 3.31 -8.16
CA TYR A 255 16.36 3.76 -7.20
C TYR A 255 16.78 5.05 -6.47
N TRP A 256 17.98 5.10 -5.90
CA TRP A 256 18.42 6.29 -5.17
C TRP A 256 18.68 7.49 -6.08
N SER A 257 19.48 7.27 -7.13
CA SER A 257 19.90 8.33 -8.06
C SER A 257 18.76 8.82 -8.96
N GLY A 258 17.80 7.96 -9.29
CA GLY A 258 16.65 8.28 -10.11
C GLY A 258 15.43 8.70 -9.28
N ILE A 259 14.86 7.79 -8.50
CA ILE A 259 13.58 8.00 -7.81
C ILE A 259 13.74 8.96 -6.62
N VAL A 260 14.58 8.60 -5.64
CA VAL A 260 14.69 9.35 -4.38
C VAL A 260 15.20 10.77 -4.66
N SER A 261 16.21 10.89 -5.52
CA SER A 261 16.78 12.20 -5.89
C SER A 261 15.77 13.08 -6.64
N ALA A 262 14.99 12.53 -7.57
CA ALA A 262 13.98 13.29 -8.30
C ALA A 262 12.87 13.81 -7.37
N ILE A 263 12.40 12.98 -6.44
CA ILE A 263 11.34 13.36 -5.49
C ILE A 263 11.82 14.45 -4.53
N ARG A 264 13.03 14.29 -3.99
CA ARG A 264 13.65 15.32 -3.13
C ARG A 264 13.92 16.61 -3.87
N ALA A 265 13.91 16.59 -5.20
CA ALA A 265 14.02 17.78 -6.01
C ALA A 265 12.70 18.56 -6.18
N MET A 266 11.55 17.95 -5.86
CA MET A 266 10.23 18.55 -6.07
C MET A 266 9.91 19.63 -5.03
N HIS A 267 9.13 20.61 -5.46
CA HIS A 267 8.78 21.77 -4.62
C HIS A 267 7.94 21.36 -3.40
N TRP A 268 6.92 20.53 -3.57
CA TRP A 268 6.12 20.01 -2.46
C TRP A 268 6.95 19.23 -1.44
N TRP A 269 7.98 18.48 -1.87
CA TRP A 269 8.80 17.69 -0.95
C TRP A 269 9.69 18.56 -0.06
N ARG A 270 10.20 19.66 -0.63
CA ARG A 270 11.06 20.64 0.05
C ARG A 270 10.28 21.69 0.85
N SER A 271 8.95 21.61 0.84
CA SER A 271 8.11 22.51 1.63
C SER A 271 8.45 22.37 3.11
N GLU A 272 8.41 23.50 3.82
CA GLU A 272 8.42 23.50 5.28
C GLU A 272 7.20 22.73 5.81
N GLU A 273 7.31 22.27 7.06
CA GLU A 273 6.22 21.58 7.73
C GLU A 273 5.01 22.52 7.85
N PRO A 274 3.81 22.08 7.43
CA PRO A 274 2.63 22.93 7.47
C PRO A 274 2.15 23.16 8.91
N GLU A 275 1.47 24.29 9.12
CA GLU A 275 0.91 24.63 10.44
C GLU A 275 -0.35 23.80 10.77
N LEU A 276 -1.14 23.42 9.76
CA LEU A 276 -2.39 22.68 9.91
C LEU A 276 -2.13 21.22 10.30
N GLU A 277 -2.72 20.78 11.41
CA GLU A 277 -2.56 19.42 11.94
C GLU A 277 -2.97 18.32 10.94
N GLU A 278 -4.03 18.56 10.17
CA GLU A 278 -4.50 17.64 9.13
C GLU A 278 -3.44 17.41 8.04
N GLU A 279 -2.69 18.48 7.70
CA GLU A 279 -1.63 18.40 6.70
C GLU A 279 -0.31 17.86 7.25
N LYS A 280 -0.03 18.01 8.56
CA LYS A 280 1.18 17.45 9.19
C LYS A 280 1.25 15.94 9.04
N ALA A 281 0.11 15.26 9.20
CA ALA A 281 0.02 13.82 8.95
C ALA A 281 0.44 13.49 7.51
N LEU A 282 -0.01 14.25 6.51
CA LEU A 282 0.41 14.05 5.12
C LEU A 282 1.89 14.39 4.93
N TRP A 283 2.38 15.45 5.57
CA TRP A 283 3.76 15.92 5.44
C TRP A 283 4.78 14.91 5.98
N HIS A 284 4.52 14.32 7.15
CA HIS A 284 5.36 13.27 7.74
C HIS A 284 5.35 11.95 6.94
N HIS A 285 4.40 11.78 6.01
CA HIS A 285 4.27 10.59 5.16
C HIS A 285 4.34 10.93 3.67
N ARG A 286 4.86 12.12 3.32
CA ARG A 286 4.70 12.71 1.99
C ARG A 286 5.30 11.88 0.84
N ALA A 287 6.40 11.17 1.08
CA ALA A 287 7.02 10.35 0.05
C ALA A 287 6.25 9.04 -0.17
N ILE A 288 5.89 8.32 0.90
CA ILE A 288 5.21 7.04 0.76
C ILE A 288 3.81 7.17 0.12
N LEU A 289 3.15 8.31 0.31
CA LEU A 289 1.85 8.64 -0.28
C LEU A 289 1.92 9.04 -1.78
N LEU A 290 3.13 9.16 -2.35
CA LEU A 290 3.30 9.55 -3.75
C LEU A 290 2.61 8.58 -4.72
N ASP A 291 2.45 7.32 -4.32
CA ASP A 291 1.76 6.32 -5.13
C ASP A 291 0.25 6.58 -5.30
N MET A 292 -0.32 7.53 -4.55
CA MET A 292 -1.69 7.99 -4.74
C MET A 292 -1.86 8.78 -6.04
N LEU A 293 -0.76 9.25 -6.65
CA LEU A 293 -0.74 9.84 -8.00
C LEU A 293 -1.03 8.81 -9.10
N LEU A 294 -1.19 7.54 -8.76
CA LEU A 294 -1.64 6.53 -9.71
C LEU A 294 -3.16 6.47 -9.71
N TYR A 295 -3.72 6.09 -10.86
CA TYR A 295 -5.16 5.89 -10.97
C TYR A 295 -5.66 4.81 -10.00
N ALA A 296 -6.70 5.16 -9.24
CA ALA A 296 -7.50 4.23 -8.45
C ALA A 296 -8.98 4.43 -8.77
N ASP A 297 -9.73 3.34 -8.71
CA ASP A 297 -11.18 3.33 -8.85
C ASP A 297 -11.86 3.11 -7.50
N GLU A 298 -13.19 3.25 -7.48
CA GLU A 298 -14.02 3.02 -6.29
C GLU A 298 -13.84 1.60 -5.71
N ALA A 299 -13.50 0.63 -6.57
CA ALA A 299 -13.24 -0.75 -6.17
C ALA A 299 -11.87 -0.95 -5.50
N THR A 300 -10.96 0.03 -5.57
CA THR A 300 -9.59 -0.11 -5.05
C THR A 300 -9.57 -0.19 -3.53
N ALA A 301 -10.24 0.73 -2.84
CA ALA A 301 -10.40 0.68 -1.39
C ALA A 301 -11.06 -0.62 -0.91
N GLN A 302 -12.07 -1.10 -1.64
CA GLN A 302 -12.82 -2.33 -1.31
C GLN A 302 -11.97 -3.61 -1.42
N LYS A 303 -10.80 -3.55 -2.05
CA LYS A 303 -9.87 -4.69 -2.14
C LYS A 303 -9.04 -4.91 -0.87
N SER A 304 -9.16 -4.04 0.13
CA SER A 304 -8.49 -4.18 1.44
C SER A 304 -8.69 -5.59 2.03
N ASN A 305 -7.60 -6.21 2.46
CA ASN A 305 -7.65 -7.48 3.19
C ASN A 305 -8.33 -7.33 4.56
N TYR A 306 -8.25 -6.16 5.20
CA TYR A 306 -8.98 -5.87 6.43
C TYR A 306 -10.48 -5.89 6.18
N LEU A 307 -10.98 -5.17 5.17
CA LEU A 307 -12.41 -5.17 4.83
C LEU A 307 -12.91 -6.57 4.45
N LYS A 308 -12.12 -7.35 3.71
CA LYS A 308 -12.46 -8.74 3.37
C LYS A 308 -12.56 -9.63 4.60
N LEU A 309 -11.70 -9.43 5.60
CA LEU A 309 -11.74 -10.21 6.84
C LEU A 309 -12.88 -9.77 7.78
N LEU A 310 -13.13 -8.46 7.85
CA LEU A 310 -14.19 -7.86 8.65
C LEU A 310 -15.57 -8.31 8.15
N ASN A 311 -15.79 -8.22 6.84
CA ASN A 311 -17.06 -8.55 6.20
C ASN A 311 -17.21 -10.05 5.85
N LYS A 312 -16.30 -10.90 6.33
CA LYS A 312 -16.35 -12.34 6.05
C LYS A 312 -17.63 -12.93 6.66
N PRO A 313 -18.53 -13.54 5.87
CA PRO A 313 -19.76 -14.10 6.41
C PRO A 313 -19.47 -15.15 7.47
N THR A 314 -20.11 -15.04 8.64
CA THR A 314 -20.12 -16.08 9.67
C THR A 314 -20.85 -17.29 9.11
N ARG A 315 -20.11 -18.26 8.56
CA ARG A 315 -20.70 -19.55 8.17
C ARG A 315 -21.33 -20.19 9.41
N ALA A 316 -22.63 -20.49 9.34
CA ALA A 316 -23.26 -21.44 10.24
C ALA A 316 -22.44 -22.74 10.23
N LYS A 317 -22.16 -23.28 11.43
CA LYS A 317 -21.32 -24.46 11.65
C LYS A 317 -21.64 -25.59 10.66
N ALA A 318 -20.88 -25.68 9.58
CA ALA A 318 -20.72 -26.91 8.84
C ALA A 318 -19.50 -27.62 9.42
N SER A 319 -19.69 -28.89 9.79
CA SER A 319 -18.71 -29.82 10.37
C SER A 319 -17.58 -30.19 9.41
N GLY A 320 -16.94 -29.20 8.79
CA GLY A 320 -15.73 -29.36 7.97
C GLY A 320 -14.60 -28.60 8.64
N GLY A 321 -13.57 -29.31 9.08
CA GLY A 321 -12.45 -28.77 9.86
C GLY A 321 -11.82 -27.55 9.21
N SER A 322 -12.17 -26.36 9.72
CA SER A 322 -11.32 -25.18 9.56
C SER A 322 -10.05 -25.47 10.36
N ARG A 323 -8.90 -25.54 9.68
CA ARG A 323 -7.59 -25.54 10.35
C ARG A 323 -7.51 -24.26 11.18
N THR A 324 -7.82 -24.39 12.47
CA THR A 324 -7.63 -23.31 13.44
C THR A 324 -6.13 -23.15 13.59
N VAL A 325 -5.60 -22.04 13.07
CA VAL A 325 -4.17 -21.73 13.23
C VAL A 325 -3.98 -21.26 14.67
N LYS A 326 -3.32 -22.08 15.49
CA LYS A 326 -2.99 -21.70 16.87
C LYS A 326 -1.99 -20.56 16.86
N LYS A 327 -2.25 -19.53 17.66
CA LYS A 327 -1.31 -18.42 17.90
C LYS A 327 -0.32 -18.82 18.99
N THR A 328 0.87 -18.22 18.99
CA THR A 328 1.80 -18.37 20.12
C THR A 328 1.23 -17.67 21.35
N LYS A 329 1.64 -18.12 22.55
CA LYS A 329 1.20 -17.52 23.81
C LYS A 329 1.48 -16.02 23.86
N GLU A 330 2.71 -15.65 23.53
CA GLU A 330 3.20 -14.27 23.47
C GLU A 330 2.41 -13.41 22.46
N SER A 331 2.14 -13.93 21.27
CA SER A 331 1.29 -13.24 20.27
C SER A 331 -0.12 -13.00 20.79
N ALA A 332 -0.72 -14.00 21.44
CA ALA A 332 -2.06 -13.86 22.01
C ALA A 332 -2.10 -12.85 23.17
N GLU A 333 -1.11 -12.87 24.07
CA GLU A 333 -1.00 -11.91 25.18
C GLU A 333 -0.86 -10.48 24.66
N ALA A 334 0.09 -10.22 23.76
CA ALA A 334 0.33 -8.89 23.20
C ALA A 334 -0.90 -8.33 22.46
N MET A 335 -1.61 -9.17 21.69
CA MET A 335 -2.84 -8.75 21.00
C MET A 335 -3.98 -8.44 21.98
N VAL A 336 -4.15 -9.27 23.01
CA VAL A 336 -5.20 -9.05 24.01
C VAL A 336 -4.90 -7.81 24.83
N ASP A 337 -3.65 -7.61 25.24
CA ASP A 337 -3.22 -6.43 26.01
C ASP A 337 -3.47 -5.14 25.24
N ARG A 338 -3.19 -5.12 23.94
CA ARG A 338 -3.46 -3.96 23.08
C ARG A 338 -4.94 -3.61 23.02
N VAL A 339 -5.82 -4.62 22.95
CA VAL A 339 -7.28 -4.41 22.93
C VAL A 339 -7.79 -3.99 24.30
N LEU A 340 -7.28 -4.59 25.38
CA LEU A 340 -7.71 -4.26 26.75
C LEU A 340 -7.17 -2.93 27.25
N ALA A 341 -6.17 -2.34 26.58
CA ALA A 341 -5.68 -1.00 26.87
C ALA A 341 -6.67 0.12 26.48
N ASP A 342 -7.68 -0.21 25.66
CA ASP A 342 -8.73 0.72 25.28
C ASP A 342 -9.59 1.10 26.51
N GLU A 343 -9.79 2.40 26.71
CA GLU A 343 -10.60 2.95 27.81
C GLU A 343 -12.08 2.58 27.66
N GLU A 344 -12.56 2.34 26.43
CA GLU A 344 -13.94 1.96 26.15
C GLU A 344 -14.28 0.53 26.60
N ILE A 345 -13.27 -0.30 26.87
CA ILE A 345 -13.49 -1.68 27.32
C ILE A 345 -13.85 -1.69 28.82
N PRO A 346 -15.02 -2.26 29.20
CA PRO A 346 -15.44 -2.35 30.60
C PRO A 346 -14.47 -3.13 31.49
N ASP A 347 -14.36 -2.70 32.76
CA ASP A 347 -13.46 -3.32 33.75
C ASP A 347 -13.72 -4.81 33.97
N PHE A 348 -14.97 -5.26 33.85
CA PHE A 348 -15.30 -6.69 33.98
C PHE A 348 -14.71 -7.54 32.86
N ILE A 349 -14.53 -6.98 31.65
CA ILE A 349 -13.85 -7.66 30.53
C ILE A 349 -12.34 -7.67 30.78
N LYS A 350 -11.78 -6.55 31.26
CA LYS A 350 -10.36 -6.44 31.64
C LYS A 350 -10.00 -7.48 32.71
N ALA A 351 -10.89 -7.72 33.68
CA ALA A 351 -10.72 -8.75 34.71
C ALA A 351 -10.67 -10.20 34.14
N GLN A 352 -11.19 -10.44 32.93
CA GLN A 352 -11.18 -11.75 32.28
C GLN A 352 -9.99 -11.96 31.33
N ARG A 353 -8.94 -11.12 31.42
CA ARG A 353 -7.75 -11.13 30.56
C ARG A 353 -7.23 -12.54 30.26
N ASP A 354 -6.92 -13.33 31.29
CA ASP A 354 -6.29 -14.64 31.11
C ASP A 354 -7.19 -15.64 30.37
N SER A 355 -8.51 -15.54 30.57
CA SER A 355 -9.51 -16.34 29.86
C SER A 355 -9.56 -15.94 28.37
N ILE A 356 -9.50 -14.64 28.08
CA ILE A 356 -9.45 -14.13 26.71
C ILE A 356 -8.17 -14.61 26.02
N VAL A 357 -7.01 -14.46 26.68
CA VAL A 357 -5.71 -14.94 26.18
C VAL A 357 -5.77 -16.43 25.83
N ALA A 358 -6.27 -17.27 26.73
CA ALA A 358 -6.36 -18.72 26.49
C ALA A 358 -7.25 -19.06 25.27
N GLN A 359 -8.34 -18.33 25.07
CA GLN A 359 -9.24 -18.54 23.93
C GLN A 359 -8.64 -18.03 22.61
N VAL A 360 -7.88 -16.92 22.64
CA VAL A 360 -7.15 -16.39 21.47
C VAL A 360 -6.02 -17.35 21.07
N GLN A 361 -5.30 -17.93 22.02
CA GLN A 361 -4.30 -18.99 21.76
C GLN A 361 -4.92 -20.21 21.09
N ALA A 362 -6.15 -20.56 21.49
CA ALA A 362 -6.92 -21.63 20.86
C ALA A 362 -7.41 -21.29 19.44
N GLY A 363 -7.15 -20.06 18.97
CA GLY A 363 -7.43 -19.61 17.60
C GLY A 363 -8.81 -18.97 17.41
N LYS A 364 -9.50 -18.59 18.51
CA LYS A 364 -10.72 -17.76 18.42
C LYS A 364 -10.36 -16.29 18.18
N LYS A 365 -11.26 -15.55 17.53
CA LYS A 365 -11.11 -14.10 17.32
C LYS A 365 -11.42 -13.33 18.60
N ILE A 366 -10.72 -12.21 18.81
CA ILE A 366 -10.91 -11.38 20.01
C ILE A 366 -12.32 -10.81 20.06
N ASP A 367 -12.87 -10.38 18.92
CA ASP A 367 -14.24 -9.84 18.82
C ASP A 367 -15.32 -10.84 19.25
N GLU A 368 -15.18 -12.10 18.83
CA GLU A 368 -16.15 -13.14 19.19
C GLU A 368 -16.16 -13.41 20.69
N ILE A 369 -14.98 -13.34 21.33
CA ILE A 369 -14.83 -13.54 22.78
C ILE A 369 -15.41 -12.35 23.54
N ILE A 370 -15.07 -11.12 23.16
CA ILE A 370 -15.56 -9.91 23.82
C ILE A 370 -17.09 -9.78 23.67
N ALA A 371 -17.62 -10.05 22.48
CA ALA A 371 -19.08 -10.04 22.26
C ALA A 371 -19.79 -11.13 23.08
N LEU A 372 -19.17 -12.29 23.28
CA LEU A 372 -19.70 -13.33 24.15
C LEU A 372 -19.70 -12.91 25.62
N LEU A 373 -18.58 -12.34 26.11
CA LEU A 373 -18.48 -11.84 27.48
C LEU A 373 -19.50 -10.75 27.77
N ASN A 374 -19.68 -9.81 26.85
CA ASN A 374 -20.72 -8.77 26.95
C ASN A 374 -22.13 -9.35 27.02
N LYS A 375 -22.43 -10.44 26.29
CA LYS A 375 -23.75 -11.09 26.37
C LYS A 375 -24.00 -11.87 27.66
N ILE A 376 -22.94 -12.29 28.34
CA ILE A 376 -23.03 -13.09 29.57
C ILE A 376 -23.05 -12.19 30.81
N PHE A 377 -22.27 -11.10 30.80
CA PHE A 377 -21.99 -10.30 31.99
C PHE A 377 -22.35 -8.81 31.85
N GLY A 378 -22.62 -8.32 30.64
CA GLY A 378 -23.20 -6.99 30.39
C GLY A 378 -24.71 -7.06 30.34
#